data_AF-A0A482WE54-F1
#
_entry.id   AF-A0A482WE54-F1
#
_cell.length_a   1.000
_cell.length_b   1.000
_cell.length_c   1.000
_cell.angle_alpha   90.00
_cell.angle_beta   90.00
_cell.angle_gamma   90.00
#
_symmetry.space_group_name_H-M   'P 1'
#
loop_
_entity.id
_entity.type
_entity.pdbx_description
1 polymer ?
#
loop_
_entity_poly.entity_id
_entity_poly.type
_entity_poly.pdbx_seq_one_letter_code
_entity_poly.pdbx_strand_id
1 'polypeptide(L)'
;GVPQESALSPILSLVYCTDFPVSDSLRTKTRMYADDTALWTSQGTARKTEEEIQQQLNKIQKWANSWRVKPNDRCLREPPRLTLNNRLISPSNSVRYLGINFTHTYSLKSDLQITLKKVRNQANLLRQIRSRLAGCNPQTLVHTFNIFIRPLIEYRAPFYASLPPRLQNQIASCE
;
A
#
# COMPACT_ATOMS: atom_id res chain seq x y z
N GLY A 1 -7.38 -19.01 15.65
CA GLY A 1 -6.39 -18.66 14.62
C GLY A 1 -6.36 -19.76 13.59
N VAL A 2 -6.12 -19.44 12.32
CA VAL A 2 -6.00 -20.42 11.23
C VAL A 2 -4.50 -20.66 10.96
N PRO A 3 -4.04 -21.88 10.66
CA PRO A 3 -2.63 -22.16 10.37
C PRO A 3 -2.11 -21.30 9.20
N GLN A 4 -0.97 -20.63 9.35
CA GLN A 4 -0.46 -19.65 8.37
C GLN A 4 -0.08 -20.25 6.99
N GLU A 5 -0.04 -21.58 6.86
CA GLU A 5 0.35 -22.27 5.61
C GLU A 5 -0.76 -23.18 5.05
N SER A 6 -1.97 -23.13 5.62
CA SER A 6 -3.08 -23.90 5.06
C SER A 6 -3.58 -23.25 3.76
N ALA A 7 -3.78 -24.06 2.72
CA ALA A 7 -4.41 -23.63 1.47
C ALA A 7 -5.83 -23.05 1.68
N LEU A 8 -6.49 -23.40 2.79
CA LEU A 8 -7.82 -22.88 3.13
C LEU A 8 -7.78 -21.54 3.87
N SER A 9 -6.63 -21.12 4.40
CA SER A 9 -6.52 -19.90 5.21
C SER A 9 -7.03 -18.65 4.50
N PRO A 10 -6.69 -18.39 3.22
CA PRO A 10 -7.20 -17.21 2.51
C PRO A 10 -8.72 -17.22 2.32
N ILE A 11 -9.29 -18.41 2.06
CA ILE A 11 -10.73 -18.57 1.87
C ILE A 11 -11.45 -18.34 3.20
N LEU A 12 -10.94 -18.92 4.28
CA LEU A 12 -11.49 -18.73 5.62
C LEU A 12 -11.39 -17.27 6.06
N SER A 13 -10.29 -16.57 5.76
CA SER A 13 -10.20 -15.13 6.06
C SER A 13 -11.20 -14.31 5.24
N LEU A 14 -11.47 -14.71 3.99
CA LEU A 14 -12.47 -14.03 3.17
C LEU A 14 -13.87 -14.21 3.76
N VAL A 15 -14.24 -15.45 4.11
CA VAL A 15 -15.52 -15.77 4.78
C VAL A 15 -15.64 -15.03 6.12
N TYR A 16 -14.56 -14.95 6.87
CA TYR A 16 -14.53 -14.25 8.15
C TYR A 16 -14.82 -12.76 8.04
N CYS A 17 -14.38 -12.13 6.95
CA CYS A 17 -14.54 -10.70 6.73
C CYS A 17 -15.75 -10.34 5.84
N THR A 18 -16.68 -11.27 5.56
CA THR A 18 -17.80 -11.01 4.64
C THR A 18 -18.77 -9.94 5.13
N ASP A 19 -18.93 -9.81 6.44
CA ASP A 19 -19.83 -8.83 7.08
C ASP A 19 -19.08 -7.56 7.52
N PHE A 20 -17.85 -7.35 7.03
CA PHE A 20 -17.06 -6.18 7.38
C PHE A 20 -17.80 -4.89 6.97
N PRO A 21 -17.87 -3.87 7.84
CA PRO A 21 -18.61 -2.66 7.56
C PRO A 21 -17.92 -1.85 6.47
N VAL A 22 -18.56 -1.79 5.30
CA VAL A 22 -18.19 -0.93 4.19
C VAL A 22 -19.07 0.32 4.22
N SER A 23 -18.49 1.48 3.90
CA SER A 23 -19.27 2.73 3.86
C SER A 23 -20.24 2.75 2.68
N ASP A 24 -21.50 3.10 2.96
CA ASP A 24 -22.54 3.34 1.96
C ASP A 24 -22.37 4.69 1.22
N SER A 25 -21.48 5.55 1.73
CA SER A 25 -21.25 6.89 1.17
C SER A 25 -20.50 6.83 -0.16
N LEU A 26 -20.91 7.66 -1.11
CA LEU A 26 -20.16 7.81 -2.37
C LEU A 26 -18.77 8.41 -2.16
N ARG A 27 -18.62 9.24 -1.12
CA ARG A 27 -17.38 9.99 -0.83
C ARG A 27 -16.45 9.27 0.13
N THR A 28 -16.99 8.44 1.02
CA THR A 28 -16.21 7.65 1.97
C THR A 28 -16.02 6.24 1.43
N LYS A 29 -14.78 5.77 1.33
CA LYS A 29 -14.45 4.46 0.76
C LYS A 29 -13.70 3.64 1.79
N THR A 30 -14.11 2.38 1.88
CA THR A 30 -13.43 1.32 2.60
C THR A 30 -12.93 0.30 1.58
N ARG A 31 -11.67 -0.09 1.66
CA ARG A 31 -11.08 -1.18 0.88
C ARG A 31 -10.30 -2.09 1.80
N MET A 32 -10.37 -3.39 1.52
CA MET A 32 -9.64 -4.40 2.26
C MET A 32 -8.83 -5.24 1.29
N TYR A 33 -7.70 -5.73 1.78
CA TYR A 33 -6.89 -6.74 1.13
C TYR A 33 -6.23 -7.60 2.21
N ALA A 34 -6.69 -8.84 2.35
CA ALA A 34 -6.38 -9.66 3.53
C ALA A 34 -6.68 -8.88 4.83
N ASP A 35 -5.69 -8.69 5.69
CA ASP A 35 -5.75 -7.95 6.94
C ASP A 35 -5.54 -6.42 6.79
N ASP A 36 -4.99 -5.98 5.66
CA ASP A 36 -4.82 -4.55 5.37
C ASP A 36 -6.17 -3.90 5.04
N THR A 37 -6.56 -2.89 5.81
CA THR A 37 -7.77 -2.09 5.55
C THR A 37 -7.42 -0.62 5.37
N ALA A 38 -7.92 -0.03 4.28
CA ALA A 38 -7.80 1.40 3.99
C ALA A 38 -9.19 2.07 4.04
N LEU A 39 -9.26 3.20 4.75
CA LEU A 39 -10.44 4.05 4.88
C LEU A 39 -10.04 5.49 4.49
N TRP A 40 -10.78 6.09 3.58
CA TRP A 40 -10.59 7.50 3.20
C TRP A 40 -11.91 8.15 2.83
N THR A 41 -11.96 9.49 2.90
CA THR A 41 -13.12 10.27 2.45
C THR A 41 -12.68 11.57 1.78
N SER A 42 -13.54 12.14 0.94
CA SER A 42 -13.34 13.44 0.31
C SER A 42 -14.53 14.37 0.59
N GLN A 43 -14.33 15.29 1.53
CA GLN A 43 -15.36 16.25 1.97
C GLN A 43 -14.89 17.69 1.78
N GLY A 44 -15.85 18.61 1.71
CA GLY A 44 -15.56 20.05 1.52
C GLY A 44 -14.94 20.73 2.75
N THR A 45 -15.01 20.13 3.94
CA THR A 45 -14.41 20.68 5.16
C THR A 45 -13.72 19.58 5.97
N ALA A 46 -12.72 19.98 6.78
CA ALA A 46 -12.01 19.07 7.69
C ALA A 46 -12.97 18.47 8.72
N ARG A 47 -13.91 19.27 9.26
CA ARG A 47 -14.91 18.79 10.23
C ARG A 47 -15.84 17.73 9.65
N LYS A 48 -16.29 17.88 8.40
CA LYS A 48 -17.10 16.82 7.75
C LYS A 48 -16.28 15.57 7.47
N THR A 49 -15.00 15.74 7.11
CA THR A 49 -14.05 14.62 6.96
C THR A 49 -13.92 13.84 8.27
N GLU A 50 -13.81 14.54 9.40
CA GLU A 50 -13.80 13.98 10.76
C GLU A 50 -15.03 13.14 11.05
N GLU A 51 -16.21 13.77 10.93
CA GLU A 51 -17.49 13.17 11.26
C GLU A 51 -17.71 11.88 10.45
N GLU A 52 -17.44 11.93 9.14
CA GLU A 52 -17.61 10.80 8.23
C GLU A 52 -16.64 9.66 8.52
N ILE A 53 -15.35 9.95 8.72
CA ILE A 53 -14.36 8.92 9.05
C ILE A 53 -14.68 8.32 10.42
N GLN A 54 -14.97 9.13 11.43
CA GLN A 54 -15.27 8.66 12.77
C GLN A 54 -16.53 7.78 12.80
N GLN A 55 -17.58 8.13 12.04
CA GLN A 55 -18.77 7.30 11.90
C GLN A 55 -18.43 5.91 11.33
N GLN A 56 -17.58 5.84 10.30
CA GLN A 56 -17.14 4.56 9.76
C GLN A 56 -16.23 3.80 10.74
N LEU A 57 -15.29 4.47 11.41
CA LEU A 57 -14.46 3.88 12.46
C LEU A 57 -15.30 3.28 13.58
N ASN A 58 -16.40 3.93 13.99
CA ASN A 58 -17.32 3.41 14.99
C ASN A 58 -18.00 2.10 14.54
N LYS A 59 -18.36 1.98 13.25
CA LYS A 59 -18.89 0.73 12.69
C LYS A 59 -17.82 -0.37 12.68
N ILE A 60 -16.62 -0.04 12.19
CA ILE A 60 -15.46 -0.95 12.19
C ILE A 60 -15.13 -1.42 13.60
N GLN A 61 -15.17 -0.52 14.58
CA GLN A 61 -14.92 -0.82 15.99
C GLN A 61 -15.94 -1.81 16.56
N LYS A 62 -17.24 -1.62 16.24
CA LYS A 62 -18.29 -2.56 16.66
C LYS A 62 -18.05 -3.94 16.05
N TRP A 63 -17.76 -4.01 14.75
CA TRP A 63 -17.43 -5.26 14.07
C TRP A 63 -16.19 -5.92 14.70
N ALA A 64 -15.12 -5.15 14.90
CA ALA A 64 -13.88 -5.64 15.49
C ALA A 64 -14.11 -6.20 16.90
N ASN A 65 -14.97 -5.57 17.71
CA ASN A 65 -15.34 -6.09 19.02
C ASN A 65 -16.13 -7.41 18.94
N SER A 66 -17.12 -7.49 18.05
CA SER A 66 -17.92 -8.71 17.82
C SER A 66 -17.04 -9.88 17.39
N TRP A 67 -16.10 -9.61 16.50
CA TRP A 67 -15.17 -10.59 15.93
C TRP A 67 -13.86 -10.71 16.74
N ARG A 68 -13.72 -10.03 17.89
CA ARG A 68 -12.52 -10.07 18.74
C ARG A 68 -11.22 -9.76 17.98
N VAL A 69 -11.30 -8.88 16.98
CA VAL A 69 -10.18 -8.39 16.19
C VAL A 69 -9.60 -7.15 16.86
N LYS A 70 -8.28 -7.09 17.00
CA LYS A 70 -7.58 -5.90 17.49
C LYS A 70 -6.98 -5.13 16.32
N PRO A 71 -7.59 -4.01 15.88
CA PRO A 71 -7.04 -3.21 14.80
C PRO A 71 -5.71 -2.56 15.20
N ASN A 72 -4.81 -2.42 14.23
CA ASN A 72 -3.57 -1.66 14.34
C ASN A 72 -3.69 -0.42 13.43
N ASP A 73 -4.00 0.72 14.04
CA ASP A 73 -4.38 1.94 13.35
C ASP A 73 -3.19 2.88 13.10
N ARG A 74 -3.18 3.49 11.91
CA ARG A 74 -2.28 4.58 11.54
C ARG A 74 -3.03 5.56 10.65
N CYS A 75 -2.78 6.86 10.82
CA CYS A 75 -3.37 7.91 10.00
C CYS A 75 -2.29 8.72 9.28
N LEU A 76 -2.53 9.12 8.03
CA LEU A 76 -1.59 9.90 7.19
C LEU A 76 -1.66 11.43 7.38
N ARG A 77 -2.66 11.95 8.11
CA ARG A 77 -2.95 13.40 8.12
C ARG A 77 -3.46 13.87 9.48
N GLU A 78 -3.14 15.11 9.84
CA GLU A 78 -3.94 15.92 10.77
C GLU A 78 -4.78 16.96 9.98
N PRO A 79 -5.95 17.42 10.49
CA PRO A 79 -6.81 16.87 11.55
C PRO A 79 -7.96 16.04 10.93
N PRO A 80 -8.37 14.95 11.59
CA PRO A 80 -9.25 15.06 12.76
C PRO A 80 -8.82 14.29 14.02
N ARG A 81 -9.43 14.59 15.18
CA ARG A 81 -9.24 13.84 16.43
C ARG A 81 -9.96 12.49 16.32
N LEU A 82 -9.44 11.63 15.46
CA LEU A 82 -9.99 10.31 15.25
C LEU A 82 -9.65 9.43 16.44
N THR A 83 -10.64 8.69 16.90
CA THR A 83 -10.49 7.74 17.99
C THR A 83 -10.91 6.35 17.55
N LEU A 84 -10.15 5.36 17.98
CA LEU A 84 -10.45 3.94 17.83
C LEU A 84 -10.20 3.27 19.18
N ASN A 85 -11.12 2.43 19.66
CA ASN A 85 -11.05 1.88 21.02
C ASN A 85 -10.88 2.94 22.12
N ASN A 86 -11.53 4.11 21.99
CA ASN A 86 -11.35 5.28 22.88
C ASN A 86 -9.90 5.79 22.98
N ARG A 87 -9.03 5.44 22.03
CA ARG A 87 -7.65 5.93 21.93
C ARG A 87 -7.53 6.82 20.72
N LEU A 88 -6.79 7.92 20.84
CA LEU A 88 -6.49 8.81 19.73
C LEU A 88 -5.58 8.08 18.73
N ILE A 89 -5.98 8.06 17.47
CA ILE A 89 -5.15 7.51 16.39
C ILE A 89 -3.96 8.46 16.19
N SER A 90 -2.74 7.95 16.35
CA SER A 90 -1.55 8.78 16.19
C SER A 90 -1.32 9.11 14.71
N PRO A 91 -1.13 10.40 14.36
CA PRO A 91 -0.77 10.77 13.01
C PRO A 91 0.63 10.27 12.69
N SER A 92 0.83 9.87 11.43
CA SER A 92 2.10 9.42 10.90
C SER A 92 2.41 10.15 9.60
N ASN A 93 3.66 10.58 9.46
CA ASN A 93 4.14 11.27 8.25
C ASN A 93 4.12 10.37 7.01
N SER A 94 4.14 9.04 7.21
CA SER A 94 4.11 8.05 6.15
C SER A 94 3.42 6.76 6.59
N VAL A 95 2.59 6.20 5.71
CA VAL A 95 1.95 4.90 5.92
C VAL A 95 2.20 4.04 4.69
N ARG A 96 2.53 2.78 4.93
CA ARG A 96 2.70 1.78 3.88
C ARG A 96 1.40 1.01 3.73
N TYR A 97 0.86 0.96 2.52
CA TYR A 97 -0.34 0.18 2.18
C TYR A 97 -0.08 -0.56 0.87
N LEU A 98 -0.27 -1.87 0.84
CA LEU A 98 0.01 -2.74 -0.32
C LEU A 98 1.40 -2.52 -0.94
N GLY A 99 2.42 -2.35 -0.09
CA GLY A 99 3.78 -2.15 -0.57
C GLY A 99 4.10 -0.75 -1.11
N ILE A 100 3.15 0.18 -1.13
CA ILE A 100 3.32 1.57 -1.55
C ILE A 100 3.37 2.47 -0.33
N ASN A 101 4.32 3.41 -0.32
CA ASN A 101 4.46 4.37 0.76
C ASN A 101 3.74 5.67 0.41
N PHE A 102 2.70 5.97 1.17
CA PHE A 102 2.01 7.25 1.11
C PHE A 102 2.62 8.20 2.13
N THR A 103 2.61 9.49 1.81
CA THR A 103 3.05 10.57 2.70
C THR A 103 1.89 11.54 2.94
N HIS A 104 1.95 12.32 4.01
CA HIS A 104 0.91 13.31 4.32
C HIS A 104 0.69 14.38 3.22
N THR A 105 1.71 14.61 2.37
CA THR A 105 1.63 15.50 1.20
C THR A 105 1.06 14.81 -0.03
N TYR A 106 0.72 13.51 0.06
CA TYR A 106 0.37 12.63 -1.05
C TYR A 106 1.42 12.59 -2.17
N SER A 107 2.66 12.99 -1.87
CA SER A 107 3.74 12.92 -2.83
C SER A 107 4.24 11.48 -2.95
N LEU A 108 4.22 10.95 -4.17
CA LEU A 108 4.79 9.65 -4.53
C LEU A 108 6.32 9.69 -4.69
N LYS A 109 6.96 10.86 -4.50
CA LYS A 109 8.41 11.01 -4.65
C LYS A 109 9.19 10.09 -3.71
N SER A 110 8.76 9.95 -2.46
CA SER A 110 9.42 9.09 -1.48
C SER A 110 9.34 7.63 -1.88
N ASP A 111 8.16 7.15 -2.30
CA ASP A 111 7.99 5.79 -2.80
C ASP A 111 8.79 5.54 -4.07
N LEU A 112 8.85 6.53 -4.97
CA LEU A 112 9.67 6.48 -6.18
C LEU A 112 11.15 6.27 -5.83
N GLN A 113 11.70 7.04 -4.89
CA GLN A 113 13.11 6.88 -4.50
C GLN A 113 13.39 5.51 -3.86
N ILE A 114 12.45 5.00 -3.05
CA ILE A 114 12.55 3.64 -2.49
C ILE A 114 12.55 2.59 -3.60
N THR A 115 11.71 2.76 -4.61
CA THR A 115 11.59 1.86 -5.76
C THR A 115 12.84 1.91 -6.64
N LEU A 116 13.30 3.10 -7.01
CA LEU A 116 14.51 3.30 -7.81
C LEU A 116 15.73 2.72 -7.08
N LYS A 117 15.84 2.86 -5.76
CA LYS A 117 16.90 2.20 -4.98
C LYS A 117 16.87 0.67 -5.14
N LYS A 118 15.69 0.04 -5.11
CA LYS A 118 15.55 -1.41 -5.35
C LYS A 118 15.92 -1.79 -6.78
N VAL A 119 15.42 -1.03 -7.77
CA VAL A 119 15.73 -1.25 -9.19
C VAL A 119 17.23 -1.14 -9.45
N ARG A 120 17.89 -0.08 -8.95
CA ARG A 120 19.36 0.10 -9.05
C ARG A 120 20.13 -1.07 -8.44
N ASN A 121 19.71 -1.56 -7.28
CA ASN A 121 20.37 -2.71 -6.64
C ASN A 121 20.26 -3.97 -7.52
N GLN A 122 19.10 -4.24 -8.11
CA GLN A 122 18.91 -5.38 -9.01
C GLN A 122 19.63 -5.19 -10.35
N ALA A 123 19.64 -3.97 -10.89
CA ALA A 123 20.39 -3.64 -12.11
C ALA A 123 21.91 -3.78 -11.91
N ASN A 124 22.41 -3.41 -10.72
CA ASN A 124 23.81 -3.61 -10.36
C ASN A 124 24.16 -5.10 -10.28
N LEU A 125 23.26 -5.94 -9.76
CA LEU A 125 23.44 -7.39 -9.76
C LEU A 125 23.50 -7.94 -11.19
N LEU A 126 22.58 -7.52 -12.07
CA LEU A 126 22.60 -7.87 -13.49
C LEU A 126 23.93 -7.46 -14.16
N ARG A 127 24.42 -6.26 -13.85
CA ARG A 127 25.71 -5.77 -14.38
C ARG A 127 26.87 -6.65 -13.93
N GLN A 128 26.86 -7.13 -12.69
CA GLN A 128 27.88 -8.05 -12.17
C GLN A 128 27.80 -9.43 -12.82
N ILE A 129 26.60 -9.99 -12.99
CA ILE A 129 26.37 -11.25 -13.70
C ILE A 129 26.91 -11.15 -15.13
N ARG A 130 26.61 -10.04 -15.82
CA ARG A 130 27.12 -9.77 -17.16
C ARG A 130 28.65 -9.72 -17.22
N SER A 131 29.30 -9.05 -16.25
CA SER A 131 30.75 -8.81 -16.31
C SER A 131 31.62 -9.93 -15.74
N ARG A 132 31.14 -10.69 -14.75
CA ARG A 132 31.97 -11.68 -14.02
C ARG A 132 31.85 -13.12 -14.52
N LEU A 133 30.74 -13.49 -15.15
CA LEU A 133 30.47 -14.87 -15.58
C LEU A 133 30.86 -15.15 -17.04
N ALA A 134 32.01 -14.63 -17.49
CA ALA A 134 32.55 -14.89 -18.82
C ALA A 134 31.57 -14.66 -20.00
N GLY A 135 30.63 -13.73 -19.86
CA GLY A 135 29.56 -13.49 -20.83
C GLY A 135 28.31 -14.33 -20.52
N CYS A 136 27.37 -13.75 -19.80
CA CYS A 136 26.05 -14.35 -19.60
C CYS A 136 25.25 -14.32 -20.92
N ASN A 137 24.56 -15.41 -21.25
CA ASN A 137 23.68 -15.48 -22.41
C ASN A 137 22.70 -14.28 -22.37
N PRO A 138 22.58 -13.48 -23.46
CA PRO A 138 21.64 -12.37 -23.53
C PRO A 138 20.21 -12.75 -23.12
N GLN A 139 19.75 -13.95 -23.46
CA GLN A 139 18.42 -14.46 -23.08
C GLN A 139 18.27 -14.58 -21.56
N THR A 140 19.30 -15.05 -20.86
CA THR A 140 19.31 -15.15 -19.40
C THR A 140 19.27 -13.76 -18.75
N LEU A 141 19.97 -12.77 -19.32
CA LEU A 141 19.92 -11.39 -18.84
C LEU A 141 18.52 -10.78 -19.00
N VAL A 142 17.89 -10.97 -20.16
CA VAL A 142 16.52 -10.51 -20.42
C VAL A 142 15.53 -11.20 -19.48
N HIS A 143 15.67 -12.51 -19.27
CA HIS A 143 14.81 -13.27 -18.37
C HIS A 143 14.94 -12.78 -16.91
N THR A 144 16.19 -12.55 -16.47
CA THR A 144 16.47 -12.04 -15.13
C THR A 144 15.91 -10.62 -14.94
N PHE A 145 16.02 -9.76 -15.95
CA PHE A 145 15.37 -8.45 -15.95
C PHE A 145 13.84 -8.57 -15.80
N ASN A 146 13.22 -9.45 -16.59
CA ASN A 146 11.77 -9.67 -16.57
C ASN A 146 11.27 -10.25 -15.24
N ILE A 147 12.08 -11.01 -14.51
CA ILE A 147 11.71 -11.59 -13.21
C ILE A 147 11.92 -10.60 -12.06
N PHE A 148 13.05 -9.89 -12.03
CA PHE A 148 13.45 -9.14 -10.82
C PHE A 148 13.22 -7.63 -10.91
N ILE A 149 13.28 -7.04 -12.11
CA ILE A 149 13.21 -5.58 -12.27
C ILE A 149 11.84 -5.17 -12.81
N ARG A 150 11.41 -5.76 -13.91
CA ARG A 150 10.15 -5.41 -14.57
C ARG A 150 8.93 -5.43 -13.62
N PRO A 151 8.74 -6.45 -12.76
CA PRO A 151 7.57 -6.50 -11.88
C PRO A 151 7.58 -5.39 -10.81
N LEU A 152 8.76 -4.94 -10.36
CA LEU A 152 8.87 -3.85 -9.40
C LEU A 152 8.33 -2.53 -9.96
N ILE A 153 8.58 -2.31 -11.26
CA ILE A 153 8.16 -1.13 -12.01
C ILE A 153 6.68 -1.25 -12.38
N GLU A 154 6.28 -2.36 -13.00
CA GLU A 154 4.90 -2.56 -13.49
C GLU A 154 3.88 -2.52 -12.35
N TYR A 155 4.21 -3.08 -11.18
CA TYR A 155 3.32 -3.03 -10.01
C TYR A 155 2.96 -1.59 -9.60
N ARG A 156 3.85 -0.63 -9.84
CA ARG A 156 3.68 0.79 -9.47
C ARG A 156 3.27 1.69 -10.63
N ALA A 157 3.24 1.16 -11.85
CA ALA A 157 2.94 1.93 -13.06
C ALA A 157 1.64 2.74 -12.97
N PRO A 158 0.51 2.22 -12.44
CA PRO A 158 -0.72 3.01 -12.32
C PRO A 158 -0.58 4.25 -11.44
N PHE A 159 0.25 4.19 -10.40
CA PHE A 159 0.51 5.33 -9.51
C PHE A 159 1.50 6.31 -10.15
N TYR A 160 2.48 5.80 -10.87
CA TYR A 160 3.52 6.62 -11.49
C TYR A 160 3.07 7.30 -12.79
N ALA A 161 1.97 6.84 -13.40
CA ALA A 161 1.35 7.49 -14.56
C ALA A 161 0.94 8.95 -14.28
N SER A 162 0.64 9.31 -13.02
CA SER A 162 0.30 10.68 -12.63
C SER A 162 1.51 11.55 -12.29
N LEU A 163 2.73 11.02 -12.35
CA LEU A 163 3.95 11.78 -12.06
C LEU A 163 4.34 12.70 -13.23
N PRO A 164 5.05 13.81 -12.97
CA PRO A 164 5.64 14.63 -14.03
C PRO A 164 6.57 13.83 -14.95
N PRO A 165 6.65 14.15 -16.26
CA PRO A 165 7.47 13.42 -17.24
C PRO A 165 8.94 13.26 -16.82
N ARG A 166 9.52 14.27 -16.16
CA ARG A 166 10.89 14.20 -15.62
C ARG A 166 11.11 13.02 -14.67
N LEU A 167 10.12 12.71 -13.83
CA LEU A 167 10.19 11.60 -12.88
C LEU A 167 9.83 10.27 -13.54
N GLN A 168 8.96 10.26 -14.54
CA GLN A 168 8.65 9.07 -15.32
C GLN A 168 9.88 8.59 -16.11
N ASN A 169 10.66 9.51 -16.67
CA ASN A 169 11.88 9.18 -17.39
C ASN A 169 12.93 8.49 -16.51
N GLN A 170 13.00 8.80 -15.21
CA GLN A 170 13.90 8.11 -14.27
C GLN A 170 13.55 6.62 -14.11
N ILE A 171 12.25 6.29 -14.20
CA ILE A 171 11.79 4.89 -14.16
C ILE A 171 12.19 4.17 -15.44
N ALA A 172 12.00 4.82 -16.59
CA ALA A 172 12.32 4.27 -17.90
C ALA A 172 13.83 4.04 -18.09
N SER A 173 14.67 4.96 -17.59
CA SER A 173 16.12 4.82 -17.66
C SER A 173 16.69 3.84 -16.62
N CYS A 174 15.87 3.37 -15.67
CA CYS A 174 16.32 2.61 -14.50
C CYS A 174 17.45 3.34 -13.71
N GLU A 175 17.53 4.67 -13.84
CA GLU A 175 18.55 5.52 -13.21
C GLU A 175 18.16 6.04 -11.84
#